data_AF-A0A351EZF0-F1
#
_entry.id   AF-A0A351EZF0-F1
#
_cell.length_a   1.000
_cell.length_b   1.000
_cell.length_c   1.000
_cell.angle_alpha   90.00
_cell.angle_beta   90.00
_cell.angle_gamma   90.00
#
_symmetry.space_group_name_H-M   'P 1'
#
loop_
_entity.id
_entity.type
_entity.pdbx_description
1 polymer ?
#
loop_
_entity_poly.entity_id
_entity_poly.type
_entity_poly.pdbx_seq_one_letter_code
_entity_poly.pdbx_strand_id
1 'polypeptide(L)'
;MGLAANCLDYYFNSLGMKRIVTLISPLVFVILFLPSCKESSFVTTRGNQFYVHEEPYIFMGTNYWYGGYLWQDSLNNGRERLQKELDFLVSKGITNLRVMIAGEGDGSYPFRIHPAVQENPGIFDESILKSFDFFVAEAGKRNLRLIMVLNNNWEWSGGFGKYLEWAAKGTAPWSKTESWDWDAYRTYISQFYSCKQIGRA
;
A
#
# COMPACT_ATOMS: atom_id res chain seq x y z
N MET A 1 31.49 -34.61 30.17
CA MET A 1 31.62 -33.46 29.25
C MET A 1 32.54 -32.43 29.92
N GLY A 2 33.84 -32.48 29.65
CA GLY A 2 34.81 -31.69 30.45
C GLY A 2 36.21 -31.59 29.86
N LEU A 3 36.36 -31.67 28.53
CA LEU A 3 37.68 -31.69 27.88
C LEU A 3 37.87 -30.65 26.74
N ALA A 4 36.85 -29.86 26.40
CA ALA A 4 36.96 -28.83 25.36
C ALA A 4 37.24 -27.40 25.89
N ALA A 5 37.00 -27.13 27.18
CA ALA A 5 37.16 -25.79 27.75
C ALA A 5 38.63 -25.39 28.00
N ASN A 6 39.54 -26.36 28.12
CA ASN A 6 40.91 -26.07 28.61
C ASN A 6 41.95 -25.85 27.50
N CYS A 7 41.60 -25.99 26.21
CA CYS A 7 42.56 -25.86 25.11
C CYS A 7 42.66 -24.41 24.58
N LEU A 8 41.55 -23.68 24.57
CA LEU A 8 41.51 -22.28 24.14
C LEU A 8 42.25 -21.38 25.14
N ASP A 9 42.07 -21.60 26.44
CA ASP A 9 42.72 -20.80 27.49
C ASP A 9 44.25 -20.91 27.49
N TYR A 10 44.81 -22.04 27.03
CA TYR A 10 46.25 -22.23 26.93
C TYR A 10 46.86 -21.49 25.73
N TYR A 11 46.14 -21.46 24.60
CA TYR A 11 46.59 -20.79 23.37
C TYR A 11 46.66 -19.26 23.53
N PHE A 12 45.71 -18.66 24.26
CA PHE A 12 45.69 -17.21 24.50
C PHE A 12 46.71 -16.72 25.54
N ASN A 13 47.17 -17.60 26.44
CA ASN A 13 48.16 -17.24 27.46
C ASN A 13 49.60 -17.17 26.93
N SER A 14 49.91 -17.89 25.83
CA SER A 14 51.26 -18.00 25.25
C SER A 14 51.72 -16.77 24.46
N LEU A 15 50.80 -15.95 23.95
CA LEU A 15 51.12 -14.86 23.01
C LEU A 15 51.21 -13.44 23.63
N GLY A 16 51.14 -13.29 24.96
CA GLY A 16 51.28 -11.98 25.61
C GLY A 16 50.21 -10.93 25.25
N MET A 17 49.14 -11.33 24.55
CA MET A 17 48.09 -10.45 24.01
C MET A 17 46.94 -10.14 25.00
N LYS A 18 47.14 -10.33 26.31
CA LYS A 18 46.09 -10.13 27.32
C LYS A 18 45.51 -8.71 27.33
N ARG A 19 46.27 -7.70 26.89
CA ARG A 19 45.83 -6.30 26.85
C ARG A 19 45.07 -5.90 25.58
N ILE A 20 45.22 -6.64 24.47
CA ILE A 20 44.56 -6.30 23.20
C ILE A 20 43.15 -6.91 23.16
N VAL A 21 42.96 -8.10 23.71
CA VAL A 21 41.65 -8.78 23.73
C VAL A 21 40.65 -8.10 24.66
N THR A 22 41.10 -7.47 25.75
CA THR A 22 40.23 -6.73 26.69
C THR A 22 39.75 -5.38 26.13
N LEU A 23 40.47 -4.77 25.18
CA LEU A 23 40.10 -3.49 24.56
C LEU A 23 39.15 -3.65 23.37
N ILE A 24 39.19 -4.80 22.67
CA ILE A 24 38.33 -5.06 21.50
C ILE A 24 36.95 -5.58 21.93
N SER A 25 36.86 -6.25 23.08
CA SER A 25 35.63 -6.86 23.59
C SER A 25 34.46 -5.89 23.84
N PRO A 26 34.63 -4.70 24.46
CA PRO A 26 33.51 -3.77 24.64
C PRO A 26 33.14 -3.05 23.33
N LEU A 27 34.09 -2.78 22.44
CA LEU A 27 33.84 -2.07 21.16
C LEU A 27 33.03 -2.92 20.18
N VAL A 28 33.33 -4.22 20.10
CA VAL A 28 32.56 -5.18 19.29
C VAL A 28 31.16 -5.37 19.86
N PHE A 29 31.00 -5.35 21.18
CA PHE A 29 29.68 -5.41 21.83
C PHE A 29 28.85 -4.15 21.52
N VAL A 30 29.44 -2.95 21.59
CA VAL A 30 28.71 -1.69 21.28
C VAL A 30 28.24 -1.65 19.82
N ILE A 31 29.02 -2.16 18.85
CA ILE A 31 28.61 -2.21 17.44
C ILE A 31 27.48 -3.23 17.21
N LEU A 32 27.46 -4.36 17.94
CA LEU A 32 26.41 -5.38 17.85
C LEU A 32 25.09 -4.96 18.51
N PHE A 33 25.11 -3.95 19.39
CA PHE A 33 23.94 -3.44 20.12
C PHE A 33 23.55 -2.01 19.75
N LEU A 34 24.10 -1.44 18.66
CA LEU A 34 23.51 -0.23 18.10
C LEU A 34 22.06 -0.57 17.73
N PRO A 35 21.06 0.09 18.35
CA PRO A 35 19.70 -0.04 17.85
C PRO A 35 19.75 0.41 16.39
N SER A 36 19.44 -0.50 15.47
CA SER A 36 19.10 -0.10 14.11
C SER A 36 17.88 0.78 14.26
N CYS A 37 18.11 2.10 14.37
CA CYS A 37 17.08 3.09 14.22
C CYS A 37 16.63 2.91 12.78
N LYS A 38 15.61 2.07 12.59
CA LYS A 38 15.07 1.76 11.29
C LYS A 38 14.39 3.05 10.86
N GLU A 39 15.14 3.90 10.17
CA GLU A 39 14.63 5.19 9.77
C GLU A 39 13.34 4.97 8.97
N SER A 40 12.38 5.85 9.23
CA SER A 40 11.08 5.87 8.59
C SER A 40 11.23 5.78 7.06
N SER A 41 10.75 4.69 6.46
CA SER A 41 10.74 4.51 5.00
C SER A 41 9.62 5.29 4.30
N PHE A 42 8.92 6.18 5.04
CA PHE A 42 7.86 7.02 4.49
C PHE A 42 8.44 8.14 3.63
N VAL A 43 7.75 8.45 2.55
CA VAL A 43 8.07 9.60 1.70
C VAL A 43 7.69 10.88 2.47
N THR A 44 8.61 11.83 2.54
CA THR A 44 8.41 13.15 3.12
C THR A 44 8.61 14.24 2.07
N THR A 45 8.30 15.49 2.41
CA THR A 45 8.52 16.65 1.54
C THR A 45 9.47 17.63 2.22
N ARG A 46 10.43 18.18 1.45
CA ARG A 46 11.25 19.33 1.87
C ARG A 46 11.19 20.37 0.75
N GLY A 47 10.54 21.50 1.00
CA GLY A 47 10.25 22.50 -0.04
C GLY A 47 9.43 21.88 -1.19
N ASN A 48 10.00 21.88 -2.39
CA ASN A 48 9.37 21.38 -3.62
C ASN A 48 9.84 19.96 -4.02
N GLN A 49 10.51 19.22 -3.12
CA GLN A 49 11.08 17.91 -3.41
C GLN A 49 10.57 16.84 -2.43
N PHE A 50 10.44 15.61 -2.93
CA PHE A 50 10.18 14.44 -2.10
C PHE A 50 11.48 13.85 -1.59
N TYR A 51 11.43 13.24 -0.41
CA TYR A 51 12.57 12.58 0.22
C TYR A 51 12.13 11.24 0.80
N VAL A 52 13.03 10.27 0.74
CA VAL A 52 12.96 9.06 1.58
C VAL A 52 14.25 9.07 2.38
N HIS A 53 14.14 9.05 3.71
CA HIS A 53 15.29 9.29 4.59
C HIS A 53 15.89 10.68 4.31
N GLU A 54 17.20 10.75 4.16
CA GLU A 54 17.94 11.97 3.81
C GLU A 54 18.16 12.15 2.30
N GLU A 55 17.69 11.21 1.48
CA GLU A 55 17.95 11.21 0.03
C GLU A 55 16.77 11.76 -0.79
N PRO A 56 17.03 12.63 -1.80
CA PRO A 56 15.99 13.07 -2.73
C PRO A 56 15.32 11.89 -3.44
N TYR A 57 13.99 11.82 -3.33
CA TYR A 57 13.18 10.79 -3.96
C TYR A 57 12.58 11.30 -5.27
N ILE A 58 13.25 11.00 -6.38
CA ILE A 58 12.72 11.17 -7.74
C ILE A 58 12.15 9.83 -8.18
N PHE A 59 10.92 9.83 -8.69
CA PHE A 59 10.23 8.59 -9.02
C PHE A 59 9.73 8.56 -10.46
N MET A 60 9.66 7.35 -11.00
CA MET A 60 8.84 7.03 -12.17
C MET A 60 7.63 6.26 -11.66
N GLY A 61 6.43 6.71 -12.03
CA GLY A 61 5.19 6.14 -11.52
C GLY A 61 4.18 5.80 -12.60
N THR A 62 3.22 4.95 -12.25
CA THR A 62 2.08 4.62 -13.10
C THR A 62 0.80 4.41 -12.29
N ASN A 63 -0.35 4.43 -12.96
CA ASN A 63 -1.62 4.02 -12.36
C ASN A 63 -1.77 2.50 -12.47
N TYR A 64 -2.18 1.88 -11.37
CA TYR A 64 -2.35 0.44 -11.25
C TYR A 64 -3.57 0.13 -10.37
N TRP A 65 -4.71 0.69 -10.75
CA TRP A 65 -5.93 0.74 -9.92
C TRP A 65 -6.47 -0.64 -9.53
N TYR A 66 -6.27 -1.65 -10.37
CA TYR A 66 -6.83 -2.99 -10.18
C TYR A 66 -5.91 -3.94 -9.40
N GLY A 67 -4.68 -3.53 -9.06
CA GLY A 67 -3.68 -4.43 -8.47
C GLY A 67 -4.17 -5.16 -7.23
N GLY A 68 -4.88 -4.44 -6.35
CA GLY A 68 -5.46 -4.99 -5.13
C GLY A 68 -6.64 -5.95 -5.35
N TYR A 69 -7.20 -6.04 -6.56
CA TYR A 69 -8.25 -7.01 -6.90
C TYR A 69 -7.70 -8.29 -7.53
N LEU A 70 -6.43 -8.32 -7.94
CA LEU A 70 -5.92 -9.45 -8.73
C LEU A 70 -6.00 -10.79 -7.99
N TRP A 71 -5.84 -10.86 -6.66
CA TRP A 71 -6.01 -12.15 -5.98
C TRP A 71 -7.45 -12.69 -6.10
N GLN A 72 -8.46 -11.84 -6.27
CA GLN A 72 -9.84 -12.29 -6.52
C GLN A 72 -10.02 -13.01 -7.87
N ASP A 73 -9.08 -12.85 -8.81
CA ASP A 73 -9.08 -13.58 -10.08
C ASP A 73 -8.49 -15.00 -9.93
N SER A 74 -9.24 -15.88 -9.25
CA SER A 74 -8.82 -17.26 -8.99
C SER A 74 -8.74 -18.10 -10.26
N LEU A 75 -9.50 -17.75 -11.31
CA LEU A 75 -9.53 -18.48 -12.58
C LEU A 75 -8.23 -18.32 -13.37
N ASN A 76 -7.56 -17.18 -13.25
CA ASN A 76 -6.35 -16.86 -14.00
C ASN A 76 -5.08 -16.80 -13.14
N ASN A 77 -5.08 -17.48 -12.00
CA ASN A 77 -3.98 -17.46 -11.02
C ASN A 77 -3.54 -16.04 -10.65
N GLY A 78 -4.50 -15.21 -10.25
CA GLY A 78 -4.31 -13.78 -10.09
C GLY A 78 -3.22 -13.35 -9.11
N ARG A 79 -2.86 -14.19 -8.13
CA ARG A 79 -1.68 -13.94 -7.26
C ARG A 79 -0.37 -14.00 -8.02
N GLU A 80 -0.18 -15.05 -8.84
CA GLU A 80 1.02 -15.19 -9.66
C GLU A 80 1.07 -14.08 -10.72
N ARG A 81 -0.08 -13.77 -11.33
CA ARG A 81 -0.22 -12.64 -12.25
C ARG A 81 0.21 -11.33 -11.59
N LEU A 82 -0.27 -11.04 -10.38
CA LEU A 82 0.11 -9.84 -9.64
C LEU A 82 1.62 -9.74 -9.44
N GLN A 83 2.25 -10.84 -8.98
CA GLN A 83 3.70 -10.87 -8.78
C GLN A 83 4.46 -10.58 -10.08
N LYS A 84 4.07 -11.23 -11.18
CA LYS A 84 4.66 -11.01 -12.51
C LYS A 84 4.47 -9.58 -13.00
N GLU A 85 3.29 -9.00 -12.82
CA GLU A 85 3.02 -7.62 -13.22
C GLU A 85 3.88 -6.64 -12.40
N LEU A 86 4.02 -6.84 -11.09
CA LEU A 86 4.88 -6.02 -10.25
C LEU A 86 6.37 -6.17 -10.61
N ASP A 87 6.85 -7.39 -10.84
CA ASP A 87 8.22 -7.66 -11.29
C ASP A 87 8.50 -7.00 -12.63
N PHE A 88 7.54 -7.05 -13.55
CA PHE A 88 7.62 -6.35 -14.83
C PHE A 88 7.74 -4.84 -14.63
N LEU A 89 6.90 -4.22 -13.80
CA LEU A 89 6.94 -2.77 -13.56
C LEU A 89 8.29 -2.34 -12.96
N VAL A 90 8.81 -3.08 -11.98
CA VAL A 90 10.14 -2.85 -11.40
C VAL A 90 11.23 -2.97 -12.47
N SER A 91 11.14 -3.98 -13.35
CA SER A 91 12.09 -4.16 -14.47
C SER A 91 12.11 -2.98 -15.45
N LYS A 92 11.05 -2.16 -15.47
CA LYS A 92 10.94 -0.93 -16.27
C LYS A 92 11.32 0.33 -15.50
N GLY A 93 11.81 0.21 -14.27
CA GLY A 93 12.22 1.34 -13.44
C GLY A 93 11.06 2.06 -12.73
N ILE A 94 9.85 1.48 -12.72
CA ILE A 94 8.73 2.02 -11.95
C ILE A 94 9.01 1.82 -10.46
N THR A 95 8.87 2.88 -9.68
CA THR A 95 9.10 2.88 -8.22
C THR A 95 7.90 3.37 -7.42
N ASN A 96 6.88 3.91 -8.09
CA ASN A 96 5.66 4.43 -7.47
C ASN A 96 4.40 3.96 -8.20
N LEU A 97 3.39 3.50 -7.47
CA LEU A 97 2.10 3.10 -8.03
C LEU A 97 0.97 3.94 -7.43
N ARG A 98 0.16 4.55 -8.28
CA ARG A 98 -1.13 5.11 -7.89
C ARG A 98 -2.22 4.05 -8.01
N VAL A 99 -2.84 3.71 -6.90
CA VAL A 99 -3.76 2.56 -6.78
C VAL A 99 -5.10 3.00 -6.19
N MET A 100 -6.17 2.29 -6.53
CA MET A 100 -7.49 2.49 -5.94
C MET A 100 -7.69 1.44 -4.87
N ILE A 101 -7.90 1.85 -3.62
CA ILE A 101 -8.19 0.95 -2.49
C ILE A 101 -9.63 1.11 -1.97
N ALA A 102 -10.50 1.64 -2.85
CA ALA A 102 -11.90 1.91 -2.59
C ALA A 102 -12.75 1.37 -3.76
N GLY A 103 -14.04 1.15 -3.50
CA GLY A 103 -14.94 0.49 -4.43
C GLY A 103 -16.28 0.25 -3.78
N GLU A 104 -17.26 1.08 -4.08
CA GLU A 104 -18.55 1.11 -3.39
C GLU A 104 -19.69 0.65 -4.29
N GLY A 105 -20.58 -0.22 -3.83
CA GLY A 105 -21.78 -0.57 -4.58
C GLY A 105 -22.30 -1.98 -4.39
N ASP A 106 -23.53 -2.16 -4.83
CA ASP A 106 -24.32 -3.41 -4.80
C ASP A 106 -24.27 -4.19 -6.12
N GLY A 107 -23.36 -3.82 -7.02
CA GLY A 107 -23.24 -4.45 -8.34
C GLY A 107 -24.39 -4.12 -9.32
N SER A 108 -25.37 -3.31 -8.94
CA SER A 108 -26.50 -2.94 -9.82
C SER A 108 -26.07 -2.16 -11.06
N TYR A 109 -24.98 -1.40 -10.96
CA TYR A 109 -24.42 -0.63 -12.08
C TYR A 109 -23.27 -1.39 -12.76
N PRO A 110 -23.43 -1.83 -14.01
CA PRO A 110 -22.53 -2.81 -14.64
C PRO A 110 -21.16 -2.26 -15.04
N PHE A 111 -20.99 -0.93 -15.08
CA PHE A 111 -19.73 -0.29 -15.48
C PHE A 111 -18.88 0.12 -14.29
N ARG A 112 -19.15 -0.46 -13.12
CA ARG A 112 -18.39 -0.31 -11.89
C ARG A 112 -17.42 -1.47 -11.70
N ILE A 113 -16.35 -1.25 -10.94
CA ILE A 113 -15.56 -2.33 -10.37
C ILE A 113 -16.48 -3.28 -9.60
N HIS A 114 -16.29 -4.56 -9.87
CA HIS A 114 -16.98 -5.65 -9.21
C HIS A 114 -15.98 -6.81 -8.97
N PRO A 115 -16.04 -7.48 -7.79
CA PRO A 115 -16.89 -7.18 -6.63
C PRO A 115 -16.49 -5.85 -5.95
N ALA A 116 -17.42 -5.23 -5.23
CA ALA A 116 -17.16 -3.98 -4.52
C ALA A 116 -16.44 -4.23 -3.19
N VAL A 117 -15.47 -3.39 -2.82
CA VAL A 117 -14.83 -3.40 -1.50
C VAL A 117 -15.86 -3.16 -0.39
N GLN A 118 -16.84 -2.30 -0.65
CA GLN A 118 -17.84 -1.88 0.31
C GLN A 118 -19.24 -1.82 -0.32
N GLU A 119 -20.08 -2.81 -0.02
CA GLU A 119 -21.43 -2.87 -0.58
C GLU A 119 -22.40 -1.87 0.07
N ASN A 120 -22.22 -1.66 1.38
CA ASN A 120 -23.05 -0.80 2.22
C ASN A 120 -22.20 0.03 3.18
N PRO A 121 -22.72 1.13 3.76
CA PRO A 121 -21.98 1.94 4.73
C PRO A 121 -21.38 1.11 5.87
N GLY A 122 -20.05 1.10 5.98
CA GLY A 122 -19.33 0.37 7.03
C GLY A 122 -19.27 -1.16 6.87
N ILE A 123 -19.83 -1.73 5.79
CA ILE A 123 -19.83 -3.17 5.52
C ILE A 123 -18.84 -3.47 4.41
N PHE A 124 -17.69 -4.02 4.78
CA PHE A 124 -16.59 -4.34 3.88
C PHE A 124 -16.52 -5.84 3.55
N ASP A 125 -16.12 -6.14 2.31
CA ASP A 125 -15.80 -7.51 1.92
C ASP A 125 -14.38 -7.87 2.38
N GLU A 126 -14.30 -8.65 3.46
CA GLU A 126 -13.05 -9.13 4.05
C GLU A 126 -12.16 -9.93 3.09
N SER A 127 -12.75 -10.62 2.11
CA SER A 127 -11.97 -11.35 1.11
C SER A 127 -11.21 -10.38 0.19
N ILE A 128 -11.86 -9.29 -0.19
CA ILE A 128 -11.24 -8.24 -1.00
C ILE A 128 -10.20 -7.48 -0.18
N LEU A 129 -10.47 -7.15 1.08
CA LEU A 129 -9.47 -6.52 1.95
C LEU A 129 -8.19 -7.36 2.08
N LYS A 130 -8.30 -8.69 2.22
CA LYS A 130 -7.14 -9.59 2.18
C LYS A 130 -6.39 -9.54 0.83
N SER A 131 -7.12 -9.38 -0.27
CA SER A 131 -6.53 -9.18 -1.59
C SER A 131 -5.69 -7.91 -1.66
N PHE A 132 -6.17 -6.81 -1.06
CA PHE A 132 -5.41 -5.58 -0.90
C PHE A 132 -4.19 -5.73 0.02
N ASP A 133 -4.32 -6.42 1.14
CA ASP A 133 -3.20 -6.69 2.05
C ASP A 133 -2.06 -7.44 1.34
N PHE A 134 -2.41 -8.49 0.58
CA PHE A 134 -1.43 -9.23 -0.22
C PHE A 134 -0.77 -8.34 -1.27
N PHE A 135 -1.53 -7.47 -1.94
CA PHE A 135 -1.00 -6.51 -2.88
C PHE A 135 0.02 -5.56 -2.24
N VAL A 136 -0.32 -4.96 -1.09
CA VAL A 136 0.58 -4.06 -0.36
C VAL A 136 1.84 -4.80 0.09
N ALA A 137 1.71 -6.04 0.56
CA ALA A 137 2.85 -6.87 0.94
C ALA A 137 3.77 -7.19 -0.24
N GLU A 138 3.22 -7.56 -1.40
CA GLU A 138 4.00 -7.84 -2.62
C GLU A 138 4.66 -6.60 -3.21
N ALA A 139 4.02 -5.44 -3.12
CA ALA A 139 4.61 -4.16 -3.49
C ALA A 139 5.77 -3.80 -2.56
N GLY A 140 5.60 -3.99 -1.24
CA GLY A 140 6.63 -3.74 -0.24
C GLY A 140 7.89 -4.60 -0.43
N LYS A 141 7.74 -5.89 -0.79
CA LYS A 141 8.86 -6.78 -1.13
C LYS A 141 9.74 -6.26 -2.28
N ARG A 142 9.15 -5.43 -3.15
CA ARG A 142 9.78 -4.83 -4.33
C ARG A 142 10.18 -3.37 -4.12
N ASN A 143 10.06 -2.87 -2.89
CA ASN A 143 10.34 -1.48 -2.55
C ASN A 143 9.50 -0.48 -3.39
N LEU A 144 8.28 -0.85 -3.77
CA LEU A 144 7.36 0.06 -4.44
C LEU A 144 6.67 0.97 -3.42
N ARG A 145 6.52 2.25 -3.76
CA ARG A 145 5.76 3.22 -2.97
C ARG A 145 4.35 3.33 -3.53
N LEU A 146 3.34 3.45 -2.67
CA LEU A 146 1.95 3.48 -3.08
C LEU A 146 1.32 4.85 -2.79
N ILE A 147 0.65 5.42 -3.79
CA ILE A 147 -0.35 6.48 -3.60
C ILE A 147 -1.71 5.79 -3.55
N MET A 148 -2.29 5.72 -2.36
CA MET A 148 -3.56 5.05 -2.11
C MET A 148 -4.72 6.03 -2.29
N VAL A 149 -5.54 5.79 -3.32
CA VAL A 149 -6.74 6.55 -3.60
C VAL A 149 -7.90 5.94 -2.81
N LEU A 150 -8.49 6.75 -1.92
CA LEU A 150 -9.49 6.34 -0.93
C LEU A 150 -10.94 6.58 -1.36
N ASN A 151 -11.14 7.30 -2.47
CA ASN A 151 -12.45 7.62 -2.99
C ASN A 151 -12.33 8.10 -4.44
N ASN A 152 -13.45 8.31 -5.12
CA ASN A 152 -13.48 8.66 -6.52
C ASN A 152 -14.61 9.66 -6.82
N ASN A 153 -14.33 10.65 -7.66
CA ASN A 153 -15.38 11.52 -8.17
C ASN A 153 -16.19 10.86 -9.30
N TRP A 154 -15.63 9.83 -9.92
CA TRP A 154 -16.25 9.06 -11.00
C TRP A 154 -17.00 7.84 -10.50
N GLU A 155 -17.94 7.38 -11.30
CA GLU A 155 -18.92 6.32 -11.02
C GLU A 155 -18.33 4.90 -11.11
N TRP A 156 -17.18 4.75 -11.79
CA TRP A 156 -16.60 3.43 -12.08
C TRP A 156 -16.09 2.69 -10.85
N SER A 157 -15.95 3.34 -9.70
CA SER A 157 -15.74 2.67 -8.42
C SER A 157 -16.86 2.97 -7.43
N GLY A 158 -17.99 3.52 -7.87
CA GLY A 158 -19.03 4.06 -7.00
C GLY A 158 -18.69 5.48 -6.56
N GLY A 159 -17.76 5.61 -5.63
CA GLY A 159 -17.21 6.90 -5.22
C GLY A 159 -18.23 7.83 -4.60
N PHE A 160 -18.03 9.14 -4.78
CA PHE A 160 -18.87 10.21 -4.23
C PHE A 160 -20.36 10.01 -4.51
N GLY A 161 -20.69 9.52 -5.72
CA GLY A 161 -22.06 9.28 -6.09
C GLY A 161 -22.74 8.23 -5.22
N LYS A 162 -22.04 7.14 -4.88
CA LYS A 162 -22.59 6.09 -4.01
C LYS A 162 -22.72 6.54 -2.56
N TYR A 163 -21.77 7.33 -2.06
CA TYR A 163 -21.91 7.96 -0.74
C TYR A 163 -23.10 8.92 -0.65
N LEU A 164 -23.41 9.65 -1.72
CA LEU A 164 -24.60 10.51 -1.81
C LEU A 164 -25.90 9.69 -1.82
N GLU A 165 -25.93 8.55 -2.50
CA GLU A 165 -27.06 7.61 -2.46
C GLU A 165 -27.31 7.12 -1.04
N TRP A 166 -26.26 6.66 -0.35
CA TRP A 166 -26.34 6.23 1.06
C TRP A 166 -26.76 7.36 2.00
N ALA A 167 -26.44 8.61 1.67
CA ALA A 167 -26.88 9.79 2.40
C ALA A 167 -28.29 10.30 1.99
N ALA A 168 -29.04 9.50 1.24
CA ALA A 168 -30.38 9.81 0.73
C ALA A 168 -30.45 11.13 -0.08
N LYS A 169 -29.44 11.39 -0.92
CA LYS A 169 -29.38 12.57 -1.81
C LYS A 169 -29.87 12.30 -3.24
N GLY A 170 -30.62 11.23 -3.42
CA GLY A 170 -31.09 10.75 -4.72
C GLY A 170 -30.18 9.66 -5.29
N THR A 171 -30.48 9.24 -6.52
CA THR A 171 -29.71 8.22 -7.26
C THR A 171 -28.68 8.89 -8.14
N ALA A 172 -27.46 8.35 -8.17
CA ALA A 172 -26.43 8.85 -9.07
C ALA A 172 -26.85 8.62 -10.53
N PRO A 173 -26.76 9.62 -11.42
CA PRO A 173 -26.95 9.41 -12.84
C PRO A 173 -25.98 8.34 -13.35
N TRP A 174 -26.52 7.32 -14.02
CA TRP A 174 -25.72 6.23 -14.57
C TRP A 174 -25.05 6.69 -15.87
N SER A 175 -23.72 6.56 -15.95
CA SER A 175 -23.03 6.80 -17.21
C SER A 175 -23.26 5.65 -18.19
N LYS A 176 -23.02 5.90 -19.49
CA LYS A 176 -23.18 4.89 -20.55
C LYS A 176 -24.63 4.38 -20.70
N THR A 177 -25.62 5.21 -20.35
CA THR A 177 -27.04 5.02 -20.67
C THR A 177 -27.49 6.09 -21.65
N GLU A 178 -28.63 5.90 -22.31
CA GLU A 178 -29.22 6.92 -23.21
C GLU A 178 -29.57 8.21 -22.46
N SER A 179 -29.87 8.12 -21.17
CA SER A 179 -30.18 9.25 -20.29
C SER A 179 -28.94 9.95 -19.69
N TRP A 180 -27.74 9.56 -20.12
CA TRP A 180 -26.51 10.13 -19.57
C TRP A 180 -26.36 11.61 -19.92
N ASP A 181 -26.18 12.42 -18.88
CA ASP A 181 -25.87 13.84 -19.01
C ASP A 181 -24.75 14.22 -18.04
N TRP A 182 -23.72 14.86 -18.57
CA TRP A 182 -22.54 15.24 -17.81
C TRP A 182 -22.83 16.33 -16.78
N ASP A 183 -23.70 17.29 -17.13
CA ASP A 183 -24.01 18.39 -16.23
C ASP A 183 -24.90 17.93 -15.08
N ALA A 184 -25.83 17.01 -15.31
CA ALA A 184 -26.59 16.34 -14.27
C ALA A 184 -25.66 15.56 -13.32
N TYR A 185 -24.71 14.78 -13.85
CA TYR A 185 -23.75 14.06 -13.01
C TYR A 185 -22.88 15.01 -12.20
N ARG A 186 -22.30 16.04 -12.84
CA ARG A 186 -21.48 17.08 -12.18
C ARG A 186 -22.27 17.81 -11.08
N THR A 187 -23.52 18.16 -11.35
CA THR A 187 -24.41 18.82 -10.39
C THR A 187 -24.66 17.90 -9.21
N TYR A 188 -25.02 16.63 -9.47
CA TYR A 188 -25.27 15.63 -8.45
C TYR A 188 -24.04 15.41 -7.55
N ILE A 189 -22.87 15.10 -8.12
CA ILE A 189 -21.65 14.80 -7.34
C ILE A 189 -21.13 15.99 -6.55
N SER A 190 -21.38 17.23 -6.99
CA SER A 190 -20.94 18.45 -6.28
C SER A 190 -21.52 18.56 -4.87
N GLN A 191 -22.68 17.93 -4.63
CA GLN A 191 -23.29 17.86 -3.30
C GLN A 191 -22.38 17.18 -2.27
N PHE A 192 -21.49 16.27 -2.69
CA PHE A 192 -20.59 15.54 -1.80
C PHE A 192 -19.77 16.49 -0.90
N TYR A 193 -19.28 17.59 -1.45
CA TYR A 193 -18.44 18.55 -0.72
C TYR A 193 -19.18 19.36 0.35
N SER A 194 -20.52 19.34 0.35
CA SER A 194 -21.35 20.10 1.30
C SER A 194 -22.31 19.22 2.10
N CYS A 195 -22.33 17.91 1.84
CA CYS A 195 -23.24 16.96 2.48
C CYS A 195 -22.78 16.61 3.90
N LYS A 196 -23.45 17.18 4.91
CA LYS A 196 -23.09 16.99 6.34
C LYS A 196 -23.29 15.56 6.85
N GLN A 197 -24.06 14.74 6.15
CA GLN A 197 -24.30 13.33 6.48
C GLN A 197 -23.11 12.45 6.12
N ILE A 198 -22.31 12.85 5.13
CA ILE A 198 -21.12 12.11 4.69
C ILE A 198 -19.97 12.42 5.65
N GLY A 199 -19.28 11.39 6.15
CA GLY A 199 -18.19 11.52 7.13
C GLY A 199 -18.63 11.43 8.60
N ARG A 200 -19.91 11.16 8.87
CA ARG A 200 -20.40 10.76 10.20
C ARG A 200 -20.59 9.25 10.22
N ALA A 201 -19.49 8.51 10.31
CA ALA A 201 -19.48 7.09 10.63
C ALA A 201 -18.84 6.92 12.01
#